data_AF-A0A392PVH7-F1
#
_entry.id   AF-A0A392PVH7-F1
#
_cell.length_a   1.000
_cell.length_b   1.000
_cell.length_c   1.000
_cell.angle_alpha   90.00
_cell.angle_beta   90.00
_cell.angle_gamma   90.00
#
_symmetry.space_group_name_H-M   'P 1'
#
loop_
_entity.id
_entity.type
_entity.pdbx_description
1 polymer ?
#
loop_
_entity_poly.entity_id
_entity_poly.type
_entity_poly.pdbx_seq_one_letter_code
_entity_poly.pdbx_strand_id
1 'polypeptide(L)'
;DYMEDYEVKVPFQSLQALGCHVDAVCPSKKAGDTCPTAVHDFEGDQTYSEKPGHNFALTATFDDVDASGYDALVIPGGRSPEYLSL
;
A
#
# COMPACT_ATOMS: atom_id res chain seq x y z
N ASP A 1 7.38 -4.40 3.75
CA ASP A 1 6.28 -3.45 3.97
C ASP A 1 5.25 -4.03 4.88
N TYR A 2 4.77 -3.22 5.82
CA TYR A 2 3.57 -3.46 6.60
C TYR A 2 2.70 -2.19 6.49
N MET A 3 2.27 -1.87 5.27
CA MET A 3 1.28 -0.82 5.05
C MET A 3 -0.06 -1.24 5.66
N GLU A 4 -0.88 -0.28 6.08
CA GLU A 4 -2.18 -0.58 6.70
C GLU A 4 -3.15 -1.16 5.64
N ASP A 5 -3.85 -2.26 5.97
CA ASP A 5 -4.64 -3.08 5.04
C ASP A 5 -5.78 -2.29 4.36
N TYR A 6 -6.47 -1.44 5.12
CA TYR A 6 -7.47 -0.54 4.57
C TYR A 6 -6.85 0.62 3.82
N GLU A 7 -5.80 1.21 4.34
CA GLU A 7 -5.17 2.38 3.72
C GLU A 7 -4.55 2.08 2.36
N VAL A 8 -4.25 0.82 2.03
CA VAL A 8 -3.89 0.42 0.67
C VAL A 8 -5.11 -0.01 -0.16
N LYS A 9 -5.96 -0.91 0.35
CA LYS A 9 -7.02 -1.50 -0.48
C LYS A 9 -8.15 -0.56 -0.79
N VAL A 10 -8.61 0.21 0.19
CA VAL A 10 -9.76 1.09 0.03
C VAL A 10 -9.48 2.14 -1.05
N PRO A 11 -8.40 2.93 -1.01
CA PRO A 11 -8.13 3.89 -2.09
C PRO A 11 -7.82 3.19 -3.41
N PHE A 12 -7.07 2.09 -3.41
CA PHE A 12 -6.74 1.34 -4.63
C PHE A 12 -8.01 0.91 -5.38
N GLN A 13 -8.94 0.25 -4.69
CA GLN A 13 -10.19 -0.22 -5.28
C GLN A 13 -11.18 0.91 -5.56
N SER A 14 -11.22 1.95 -4.72
CA SER A 14 -12.12 3.10 -4.94
C SER A 14 -11.77 3.86 -6.21
N LEU A 15 -10.47 4.10 -6.45
CA LEU A 15 -10.01 4.75 -7.68
C LEU A 15 -10.28 3.88 -8.92
N GLN A 16 -10.04 2.57 -8.82
CA GLN A 16 -10.42 1.63 -9.88
C GLN A 16 -11.93 1.66 -10.16
N ALA A 17 -12.76 1.72 -9.11
CA ALA A 17 -14.22 1.80 -9.26
C ALA A 17 -14.68 3.11 -9.93
N LEU A 18 -13.90 4.19 -9.81
CA LEU A 18 -14.11 5.43 -10.55
C LEU A 18 -13.60 5.38 -12.00
N GLY A 19 -13.00 4.27 -12.43
CA GLY A 19 -12.47 4.08 -13.78
C GLY A 19 -11.04 4.57 -13.97
N CYS A 20 -10.33 4.92 -12.88
CA CYS A 20 -8.91 5.26 -12.96
C CYS A 20 -8.06 4.00 -13.19
N HIS A 21 -7.01 4.13 -14.00
CA HIS A 21 -5.91 3.16 -13.99
C HIS A 21 -5.08 3.41 -12.73
N VAL A 22 -4.81 2.35 -11.96
CA VAL A 22 -4.09 2.44 -10.69
C VAL A 22 -3.04 1.35 -10.65
N ASP A 23 -1.77 1.76 -10.56
CA ASP A 23 -0.67 0.85 -10.31
C ASP A 23 -0.20 0.89 -8.87
N ALA A 24 0.13 -0.28 -8.33
CA ALA A 24 0.76 -0.42 -7.02
C ALA A 24 2.15 -1.02 -7.16
N VAL A 25 3.13 -0.36 -6.55
CA VAL A 25 4.56 -0.70 -6.61
C VAL A 25 5.18 -0.68 -5.22
N CYS A 26 6.30 -1.40 -5.07
CA CYS A 26 7.10 -1.45 -3.85
C CYS A 26 8.58 -1.60 -4.24
N PRO A 27 9.51 -0.83 -3.63
CA PRO A 27 10.93 -0.95 -3.91
C PRO A 27 11.45 -2.38 -3.81
N SER A 28 12.34 -2.78 -4.73
CA SER A 28 12.90 -4.14 -4.81
C SER A 28 11.88 -5.28 -5.05
N LYS A 29 10.65 -4.96 -5.48
CA LYS A 29 9.63 -5.95 -5.89
C LYS A 29 9.12 -5.71 -7.29
N LYS A 30 8.58 -6.78 -7.89
CA LYS A 30 8.05 -6.81 -9.27
C LYS A 30 6.53 -6.99 -9.27
N ALA A 31 5.92 -6.73 -10.42
CA ALA A 31 4.50 -7.04 -10.64
C ALA A 31 4.21 -8.52 -10.34
N GLY A 32 3.12 -8.79 -9.62
CA GLY A 32 2.73 -10.13 -9.16
C GLY A 32 3.31 -10.55 -7.80
N ASP A 33 4.36 -9.87 -7.30
CA ASP A 33 4.82 -10.07 -5.92
C ASP A 33 3.77 -9.53 -4.93
N THR A 34 3.82 -10.01 -3.69
CA THR A 34 2.91 -9.58 -2.63
C THR A 34 3.61 -8.83 -1.51
N CYS A 35 2.92 -7.85 -0.92
CA CYS A 35 3.27 -7.23 0.36
C CYS A 35 2.34 -7.72 1.47
N PRO A 36 2.86 -8.14 2.63
CA PRO A 36 2.01 -8.29 3.81
C PRO A 36 1.49 -6.90 4.23
N THR A 37 0.33 -6.87 4.87
CA THR A 37 -0.28 -5.65 5.41
C THR A 37 -0.48 -5.79 6.92
N ALA A 38 -0.68 -4.67 7.59
CA ALA A 38 -1.03 -4.59 9.00
C ALA A 38 -2.48 -4.12 9.17
N VAL A 39 -3.19 -4.66 10.13
CA VAL A 39 -4.45 -4.08 10.62
C VAL A 39 -4.13 -3.32 11.89
N HIS A 40 -4.35 -2.01 11.87
CA HIS A 40 -4.17 -1.14 13.03
C HIS A 40 -5.54 -0.78 13.62
N ASP A 41 -5.80 -1.22 14.85
CA ASP A 41 -7.10 -0.98 15.50
C ASP A 41 -6.94 -0.65 16.98
N PHE A 42 -7.80 0.24 17.48
CA PHE A 42 -7.82 0.66 18.88
C PHE A 42 -8.74 -0.25 19.69
N GLU A 43 -8.14 -1.12 20.50
CA GLU A 43 -8.86 -2.13 21.29
C GLU A 43 -8.92 -1.80 22.80
N GLY A 44 -8.74 -0.51 23.15
CA GLY A 44 -8.88 0.01 24.52
C GLY A 44 -7.60 0.52 25.19
N ASP A 45 -6.44 0.33 24.55
CA ASP A 45 -5.14 0.81 25.03
C ASP A 45 -4.81 2.24 24.55
N GLN A 46 -3.68 2.80 25.03
CA GLN A 46 -3.21 4.14 24.65
C GLN A 46 -2.78 4.25 23.17
N THR A 47 -2.55 3.13 22.50
CA THR A 47 -2.15 3.04 21.11
C THR A 47 -2.87 1.87 20.44
N TYR A 48 -2.78 1.81 19.11
CA TYR A 48 -3.35 0.73 18.32
C TYR A 48 -2.66 -0.62 18.62
N SER A 49 -3.44 -1.69 18.47
CA SER A 49 -2.95 -3.05 18.29
C SER A 49 -2.57 -3.27 16.82
N GLU A 50 -1.60 -4.15 16.56
CA GLU A 50 -1.20 -4.54 15.20
C GLU A 50 -1.47 -6.04 14.99
N LYS A 51 -2.18 -6.38 13.90
CA LYS A 51 -2.47 -7.76 13.50
C LYS A 51 -2.11 -7.97 12.02
N PRO A 52 -1.79 -9.20 11.59
CA PRO A 52 -1.62 -9.49 10.17
C PRO A 52 -2.90 -9.20 9.39
N GLY A 53 -2.79 -8.37 8.35
CA GLY A 53 -3.85 -8.17 7.37
C GLY A 53 -3.74 -9.17 6.21
N HIS A 54 -4.30 -8.82 5.06
CA HIS A 54 -4.22 -9.68 3.88
C HIS A 54 -2.95 -9.39 3.07
N ASN A 55 -2.47 -10.37 2.31
CA ASN A 55 -1.46 -10.11 1.31
C ASN A 55 -2.03 -9.24 0.17
N PHE A 56 -1.34 -8.14 -0.13
CA PHE A 56 -1.68 -7.24 -1.22
C PHE A 56 -0.76 -7.48 -2.42
N ALA A 57 -1.31 -7.77 -3.59
CA ALA A 57 -0.55 -8.04 -4.81
C ALA A 57 -0.20 -6.73 -5.53
N LEU A 58 1.07 -6.60 -5.93
CA LEU A 58 1.57 -5.47 -6.71
C LEU A 58 1.23 -5.64 -8.18
N THR A 59 0.87 -4.55 -8.85
CA THR A 59 0.46 -4.59 -10.27
C THR A 59 1.55 -4.13 -11.23
N ALA A 60 2.55 -3.40 -10.74
CA ALA A 60 3.66 -2.91 -11.53
C ALA A 60 5.01 -3.15 -10.82
N THR A 61 6.10 -3.12 -11.59
CA THR A 61 7.47 -3.24 -11.08
C THR A 61 8.01 -1.85 -10.78
N PHE A 62 8.53 -1.63 -9.57
CA PHE A 62 8.97 -0.30 -9.12
C PHE A 62 10.04 0.32 -10.03
N ASP A 63 11.04 -0.47 -10.45
CA ASP A 63 12.15 0.00 -11.28
C ASP A 63 11.73 0.39 -12.71
N ASP A 64 10.54 -0.03 -13.15
CA ASP A 64 9.99 0.23 -14.49
C ASP A 64 9.00 1.43 -14.49
N VAL A 65 8.77 2.07 -13.35
CA VAL A 65 7.81 3.18 -13.21
C VAL A 65 8.36 4.48 -13.79
N ASP A 66 7.63 5.06 -14.74
CA ASP A 66 7.82 6.46 -15.16
C ASP A 66 6.79 7.35 -14.47
N ALA A 67 7.26 8.16 -13.51
CA ALA A 67 6.40 9.06 -12.74
C ALA A 67 5.66 10.09 -13.60
N SER A 68 6.19 10.44 -14.79
CA SER A 68 5.51 11.38 -15.69
C SER A 68 4.25 10.82 -16.34
N GLY A 69 4.05 9.49 -16.27
CA GLY A 69 2.86 8.79 -16.75
C GLY A 69 1.68 8.77 -15.76
N TYR A 70 1.83 9.35 -14.57
CA TYR A 70 0.79 9.33 -13.53
C TYR A 70 0.29 10.74 -13.20
N ASP A 71 -1.03 10.88 -13.10
CA ASP A 71 -1.68 12.14 -12.73
C ASP A 71 -1.63 12.43 -11.22
N ALA A 72 -1.45 11.40 -10.39
CA ALA A 72 -1.51 11.49 -8.95
C ALA A 72 -0.69 10.38 -8.25
N LEU A 73 -0.38 10.60 -6.97
CA LEU A 73 0.29 9.64 -6.09
C LEU A 73 -0.53 9.44 -4.81
N VAL A 74 -0.71 8.18 -4.40
CA VAL A 74 -1.30 7.79 -3.12
C VAL A 74 -0.23 7.06 -2.31
N ILE A 75 -0.04 7.46 -1.05
CA ILE A 75 0.90 6.83 -0.12
C ILE A 75 0.09 6.27 1.06
N PRO A 76 -0.13 4.95 1.12
CA PRO A 76 -0.74 4.30 2.28
C PRO A 76 0.09 4.48 3.54
N GLY A 77 -0.55 4.58 4.70
CA GLY A 77 0.11 4.62 6.00
C GLY A 77 0.51 3.24 6.51
N GLY A 78 0.26 3.00 7.79
CA GLY A 78 0.83 1.87 8.53
C GLY A 78 2.33 2.05 8.78
N ARG A 79 3.06 0.93 8.82
CA ARG A 79 4.50 0.91 9.11
C ARG A 79 5.39 0.92 7.87
N SER A 80 4.86 0.71 6.67
CA SER A 80 5.67 0.77 5.44
C SER A 80 6.38 2.13 5.25
N PRO A 81 5.72 3.29 5.46
CA PRO A 81 6.38 4.59 5.29
C PRO A 81 7.58 4.84 6.21
N GLU A 82 7.67 4.15 7.36
CA GLU A 82 8.77 4.32 8.32
C GLU A 82 10.13 3.98 7.67
N TYR A 83 10.15 2.96 6.80
CA TYR A 83 11.36 2.49 6.13
C TYR A 83 11.87 3.44 5.04
N LEU A 84 10.97 4.23 4.43
CA LEU A 84 11.35 5.22 3.41
C LEU A 84 12.11 6.43 4.01
N SER A 85 12.13 6.55 5.34
CA SER A 85 12.83 7.62 6.05
C SER A 85 14.26 7.27 6.50
N LEU A 86 14.72 6.03 6.24
CA LEU A 86 16.04 5.49 6.64
C LEU A 86 17.02 5.49 5.46
#